data_AF-A0A1I8IEK9-F1
#
_entry.id   AF-A0A1I8IEK9-F1
#
_cell.length_a   1.000
_cell.length_b   1.000
_cell.length_c   1.000
_cell.angle_alpha   90.00
_cell.angle_beta   90.00
_cell.angle_gamma   90.00
#
_symmetry.space_group_name_H-M   'P 1'
#
loop_
_entity.id
_entity.type
_entity.pdbx_description
1 polymer ?
#
loop_
_entity_poly.entity_id
_entity_poly.type
_entity_poly.pdbx_seq_one_letter_code
_entity_poly.pdbx_strand_id
1 'polypeptide(L)'
;VIRNDFADEIILDPRQIARYYVRSWFLLDLVSSIPMDYIFLALNQRSNVTQLVHAGRALKILRLAKLLSLLRLLRLSRLVRYVSQWEEFLVPAIQDFPKDSWVAKLNIQDAYWFRQYTWALFKAMSHMLSIGYGQHPPTSLSEAWITIVSMMTGATCYALFVGHSAALIQSFDTSKRLYREKFANDCRNFRAQFKQVEEYMAYRKLPRALRQRIANYYEHRYQGKMFDENDILGELSECLREQIINYNCRALVAAVPFFTYADQDFVSEVVTKLRYEVFQPGDLIIKEGTIGAKMYFIQEGIVDIITKEGEVATSLSDGSYFG
;
A
#
# COMPACT_ATOMS: atom_id res chain seq x y z
N VAL A 1 -1.12 -13.28 19.76
CA VAL A 1 -2.47 -12.98 19.23
C VAL A 1 -2.74 -14.03 18.18
N ILE A 2 -3.59 -14.99 18.51
CA ILE A 2 -4.04 -16.01 17.55
C ILE A 2 -5.23 -15.37 16.85
N ARG A 3 -5.14 -15.16 15.54
CA ARG A 3 -6.32 -14.84 14.73
C ARG A 3 -6.85 -16.16 14.19
N ASN A 4 -8.12 -16.46 14.46
CA ASN A 4 -8.82 -17.49 13.71
C ASN A 4 -9.25 -16.85 12.39
N ASP A 5 -8.95 -17.49 11.26
CA ASP A 5 -9.14 -16.90 9.92
C ASP A 5 -10.61 -16.65 9.52
N PHE A 6 -11.58 -16.85 10.42
CA PHE A 6 -13.01 -16.60 10.17
C PHE A 6 -13.72 -15.75 11.24
N ALA A 7 -13.04 -15.35 12.31
CA ALA A 7 -13.59 -14.40 13.29
C ALA A 7 -12.45 -13.63 13.94
N ASP A 8 -12.55 -12.30 13.96
CA ASP A 8 -11.68 -11.38 14.74
C ASP A 8 -11.88 -11.56 16.27
N GLU A 9 -12.09 -12.79 16.74
CA GLU A 9 -12.13 -13.10 18.16
C GLU A 9 -10.71 -13.18 18.71
N ILE A 10 -10.38 -12.19 19.54
CA ILE A 10 -9.11 -12.14 20.26
C ILE A 10 -9.22 -13.09 21.46
N ILE A 11 -8.57 -14.25 21.35
CA ILE A 11 -8.48 -15.20 22.47
C ILE A 11 -7.46 -14.65 23.49
N LEU A 12 -7.96 -14.27 24.68
CA LEU A 12 -7.16 -13.77 25.80
C LEU A 12 -6.84 -14.85 26.85
N ASP A 13 -7.30 -16.09 26.67
CA ASP A 13 -7.05 -17.20 27.60
C ASP A 13 -5.56 -17.60 27.60
N PRO A 14 -4.82 -17.38 28.71
CA PRO A 14 -3.39 -17.66 28.79
C PRO A 14 -3.05 -19.14 28.56
N ARG A 15 -3.94 -20.06 28.95
CA ARG A 15 -3.68 -21.51 28.85
C ARG A 15 -3.74 -21.99 27.41
N GLN A 16 -4.65 -21.44 26.62
CA GLN A 16 -4.76 -21.76 25.19
C GLN A 16 -3.60 -21.16 24.39
N ILE A 17 -3.24 -19.90 24.68
CA ILE A 17 -2.09 -19.23 24.05
C ILE A 17 -0.80 -20.02 24.32
N ALA A 18 -0.57 -20.42 25.57
CA ALA A 18 0.61 -21.20 25.94
C ALA A 18 0.67 -22.55 25.21
N ARG A 19 -0.44 -23.31 25.18
CA ARG A 19 -0.51 -24.60 24.47
C ARG A 19 -0.20 -24.46 22.99
N TYR A 20 -0.78 -23.45 22.34
CA TYR A 20 -0.58 -23.21 20.91
C TYR A 20 0.86 -22.77 20.62
N TYR A 21 1.42 -21.86 21.43
CA TYR A 21 2.80 -21.39 21.26
C TYR A 21 3.83 -22.51 21.48
N VAL A 22 3.63 -23.34 22.52
CA VAL A 22 4.50 -24.50 22.82
C VAL A 22 4.51 -25.51 21.67
N ARG A 23 3.36 -25.74 21.01
CA ARG A 23 3.24 -26.70 19.91
C ARG A 23 3.83 -26.21 18.58
N SER A 24 3.93 -24.90 18.38
CA SER A 24 4.27 -24.32 17.07
C SER A 24 5.69 -23.77 17.01
N TRP A 25 5.98 -22.71 17.76
CA TRP A 25 7.20 -21.91 17.60
C TRP A 25 8.17 -21.99 18.77
N PHE A 26 7.73 -22.52 19.92
CA PHE A 26 8.52 -22.53 21.15
C PHE A 26 9.89 -23.22 21.01
N LEU A 27 9.98 -24.37 20.35
CA LEU A 27 11.27 -25.07 20.20
C LEU A 27 12.27 -24.24 19.37
N LEU A 28 11.79 -23.55 18.33
CA LEU A 28 12.63 -22.74 17.45
C LEU A 28 13.11 -21.45 18.15
N ASP A 29 12.23 -20.84 18.94
CA ASP A 29 12.58 -19.68 19.80
C ASP A 29 13.50 -20.09 20.96
N LEU A 30 13.33 -21.29 21.53
CA LEU A 30 14.17 -21.83 22.59
C LEU A 30 15.60 -22.08 22.09
N VAL A 31 15.75 -22.80 20.97
CA VAL A 31 17.07 -23.11 20.41
C VAL A 31 17.80 -21.83 19.97
N SER A 32 17.08 -20.85 19.42
CA SER A 32 17.67 -19.56 19.01
C SER A 32 17.99 -18.61 20.18
N SER A 33 17.47 -18.87 21.38
CA SER A 33 17.74 -18.09 22.59
C SER A 33 18.81 -18.70 23.49
N ILE A 34 19.29 -19.91 23.19
CA ILE A 34 20.43 -20.54 23.88
C ILE A 34 21.71 -19.83 23.42
N PRO A 35 22.43 -19.13 24.32
CA PRO A 35 23.62 -18.40 23.94
C PRO A 35 24.82 -19.38 23.98
N MET A 36 24.96 -20.13 22.90
CA MET A 36 25.92 -21.24 22.74
C MET A 36 27.37 -20.84 23.05
N ASP A 37 27.72 -19.58 22.82
CA ASP A 37 29.05 -19.02 23.13
C ASP A 37 29.41 -19.14 24.63
N TYR A 38 28.43 -18.99 25.54
CA TYR A 38 28.67 -19.13 26.99
C TYR A 38 28.75 -20.59 27.44
N ILE A 39 28.04 -21.50 26.76
CA ILE A 39 28.12 -22.93 27.06
C ILE A 39 29.50 -23.46 26.65
N PHE A 40 30.01 -23.02 25.49
CA PHE A 40 31.36 -23.35 25.04
C PHE A 40 32.45 -22.74 25.95
N LEU A 41 32.26 -21.50 26.42
CA LEU A 41 33.18 -20.86 27.37
C LEU A 41 33.14 -21.53 28.76
N ALA A 42 31.96 -21.89 29.26
CA ALA A 42 31.78 -22.54 30.57
C ALA A 42 32.30 -23.98 30.59
N LEU A 43 32.21 -24.69 29.47
CA LEU A 43 32.78 -26.03 29.32
C LEU A 43 34.31 -26.01 29.21
N ASN A 44 34.94 -24.89 28.82
CA ASN A 44 36.36 -24.88 28.49
C ASN A 44 37.29 -24.10 29.44
N GLN A 45 36.82 -23.37 30.46
CA GLN A 45 37.79 -22.84 31.45
C GLN A 45 37.25 -22.43 32.83
N ARG A 46 37.83 -23.07 33.85
CA ARG A 46 38.03 -22.50 35.21
C ARG A 46 38.84 -21.21 35.10
N SER A 47 38.21 -20.04 35.25
CA SER A 47 38.66 -18.91 36.09
C SER A 47 38.00 -17.57 35.69
N ASN A 48 37.62 -16.81 36.74
CA ASN A 48 37.26 -15.40 36.80
C ASN A 48 35.81 -14.98 36.43
N VAL A 49 35.04 -14.67 37.48
CA VAL A 49 33.57 -14.48 37.53
C VAL A 49 33.12 -13.01 37.37
N THR A 50 34.03 -12.06 37.09
CA THR A 50 33.69 -10.62 37.14
C THR A 50 33.11 -10.00 35.86
N GLN A 51 32.95 -10.75 34.77
CA GLN A 51 32.32 -10.23 33.53
C GLN A 51 30.79 -10.40 33.47
N LEU A 52 30.19 -11.12 34.43
CA LEU A 52 28.78 -11.55 34.37
C LEU A 52 27.76 -10.41 34.62
N VAL A 53 28.17 -9.33 35.28
CA VAL A 53 27.26 -8.23 35.69
C VAL A 53 27.00 -7.20 34.57
N HIS A 54 27.89 -7.10 33.57
CA HIS A 54 27.70 -6.19 32.43
C HIS A 54 26.72 -6.74 31.38
N ALA A 55 26.43 -8.04 31.40
CA ALA A 55 25.52 -8.71 30.46
C ALA A 55 24.04 -8.32 30.65
N GLY A 56 23.63 -7.91 31.86
CA GLY A 56 22.23 -7.54 32.17
C GLY A 56 21.75 -6.25 31.48
N ARG A 57 22.66 -5.35 31.10
CA ARG A 57 22.31 -4.10 30.38
C ARG A 57 22.09 -4.31 28.88
N ALA A 58 22.72 -5.33 28.29
CA ALA A 58 22.56 -5.68 26.87
C ALA A 58 21.16 -6.22 26.53
N LEU A 59 20.44 -6.79 27.50
CA LEU A 59 19.08 -7.29 27.32
C LEU A 59 18.03 -6.21 26.99
N LYS A 60 18.27 -4.93 27.33
CA LYS A 60 17.39 -3.83 26.93
C LYS A 60 17.56 -3.44 25.45
N ILE A 61 18.72 -3.69 24.87
CA ILE A 61 19.04 -3.43 23.45
C ILE A 61 18.33 -4.47 22.53
N LEU A 62 17.95 -5.64 23.05
CA LEU A 62 17.18 -6.65 22.32
C LEU A 62 15.78 -6.19 21.89
N ARG A 63 15.19 -5.17 22.55
CA ARG A 63 13.90 -4.59 22.10
C ARG A 63 14.05 -3.69 20.86
N LEU A 64 15.20 -3.04 20.69
CA LEU A 64 15.58 -2.34 19.45
C LEU A 64 15.95 -3.33 18.32
N ALA A 65 16.30 -4.58 18.65
CA ALA A 65 16.56 -5.64 17.66
C ALA A 65 15.31 -6.12 16.90
N LYS A 66 14.10 -5.79 17.37
CA LYS A 66 12.86 -5.97 16.59
C LYS A 66 12.76 -5.01 15.40
N LEU A 67 13.39 -3.82 15.46
CA LEU A 67 13.53 -2.90 14.32
C LEU A 67 14.73 -3.25 13.42
N LEU A 68 15.79 -3.87 13.98
CA LEU A 68 16.88 -4.51 13.21
C LEU A 68 16.45 -5.82 12.52
N SER A 69 15.17 -6.20 12.61
CA SER A 69 14.62 -7.34 11.87
C SER A 69 14.63 -7.13 10.36
N LEU A 70 14.65 -5.87 9.90
CA LEU A 70 14.85 -5.52 8.49
C LEU A 70 16.33 -5.66 8.05
N LEU A 71 17.29 -5.61 9.00
CA LEU A 71 18.69 -6.00 8.74
C LEU A 71 18.89 -7.53 8.66
N ARG A 72 17.83 -8.35 8.81
CA ARG A 72 17.92 -9.81 8.59
C ARG A 72 18.36 -10.16 7.16
N LEU A 73 18.15 -9.27 6.20
CA LEU A 73 18.67 -9.40 4.83
C LEU A 73 20.21 -9.26 4.77
N LEU A 74 20.80 -8.43 5.62
CA LEU A 74 22.27 -8.37 5.79
C LEU A 74 22.83 -9.55 6.60
N ARG A 75 21.97 -10.42 7.16
CA ARG A 75 22.39 -11.68 7.80
C ARG A 75 22.43 -12.83 6.81
N LEU A 76 21.63 -12.79 5.74
CA LEU A 76 21.77 -13.68 4.59
C LEU A 76 23.13 -13.50 3.93
N SER A 77 23.61 -12.26 3.76
CA SER A 77 24.98 -12.03 3.25
C SER A 77 26.08 -12.54 4.20
N ARG A 78 25.86 -12.50 5.53
CA ARG A 78 26.78 -13.13 6.51
C ARG A 78 26.72 -14.65 6.47
N LEU A 79 25.53 -15.23 6.31
CA LEU A 79 25.33 -16.67 6.21
C LEU A 79 25.91 -17.22 4.91
N VAL A 80 25.76 -16.51 3.78
CA VAL A 80 26.46 -16.77 2.52
C VAL A 80 27.96 -16.65 2.71
N ARG A 81 28.44 -15.63 3.43
CA ARG A 81 29.87 -15.50 3.75
C ARG A 81 30.39 -16.65 4.61
N TYR A 82 29.62 -17.10 5.59
CA TYR A 82 29.98 -18.26 6.40
C TYR A 82 29.96 -19.53 5.55
N VAL A 83 28.85 -19.85 4.86
CA VAL A 83 28.73 -21.03 3.98
C VAL A 83 29.83 -21.06 2.93
N SER A 84 30.16 -19.94 2.29
CA SER A 84 31.27 -19.86 1.34
C SER A 84 32.65 -19.97 2.01
N GLN A 85 32.86 -19.40 3.21
CA GLN A 85 34.09 -19.65 3.98
C GLN A 85 34.24 -21.14 4.37
N TRP A 86 33.14 -21.81 4.71
CA TRP A 86 33.10 -23.23 5.05
C TRP A 86 33.33 -24.12 3.81
N GLU A 87 32.78 -23.77 2.65
CA GLU A 87 32.92 -24.58 1.42
C GLU A 87 34.29 -24.41 0.72
N GLU A 88 34.89 -23.22 0.77
CA GLU A 88 36.05 -22.90 -0.08
C GLU A 88 37.42 -23.14 0.58
N PHE A 89 37.49 -23.14 1.91
CA PHE A 89 38.75 -23.35 2.64
C PHE A 89 38.78 -24.68 3.41
N LEU A 90 37.63 -25.15 3.93
CA LEU A 90 37.55 -26.41 4.67
C LEU A 90 37.72 -27.63 3.74
N VAL A 91 37.18 -27.60 2.51
CA VAL A 91 37.26 -28.75 1.60
C VAL A 91 38.68 -28.99 1.09
N PRO A 92 39.45 -27.97 0.63
CA PRO A 92 40.87 -28.15 0.36
C PRO A 92 41.68 -28.53 1.60
N ALA A 93 41.33 -28.01 2.78
CA ALA A 93 42.01 -28.37 4.04
C ALA A 93 41.75 -29.82 4.48
N ILE A 94 40.55 -30.37 4.21
CA ILE A 94 40.22 -31.79 4.43
C ILE A 94 40.93 -32.71 3.42
N GLN A 95 41.26 -32.18 2.23
CA GLN A 95 41.95 -32.90 1.16
C GLN A 95 43.48 -32.71 1.16
N ASP A 96 44.06 -32.19 2.25
CA ASP A 96 45.50 -31.88 2.37
C ASP A 96 46.05 -30.99 1.24
N PHE A 97 45.25 -29.99 0.83
CA PHE A 97 45.57 -28.98 -0.18
C PHE A 97 46.19 -29.55 -1.47
N PRO A 98 45.40 -30.23 -2.33
CA PRO A 98 45.92 -30.80 -3.56
C PRO A 98 46.56 -29.71 -4.44
N LYS A 99 47.63 -30.07 -5.16
CA LYS A 99 48.41 -29.13 -5.99
C LYS A 99 47.57 -28.39 -7.03
N ASP A 100 46.47 -29.00 -7.46
CA ASP A 100 45.54 -28.41 -8.43
C ASP A 100 44.50 -27.47 -7.82
N SER A 101 44.45 -27.33 -6.50
CA SER A 101 43.50 -26.44 -5.82
C SER A 101 43.77 -24.97 -6.10
N TRP A 102 42.71 -24.17 -6.07
CA TRP A 102 42.81 -22.71 -6.21
C TRP A 102 43.75 -22.08 -5.17
N VAL A 103 43.78 -22.61 -3.94
CA VAL A 103 44.66 -22.16 -2.84
C VAL A 103 46.14 -22.45 -3.16
N ALA A 104 46.44 -23.63 -3.70
CA ALA A 104 47.80 -24.03 -4.11
C ALA A 104 48.28 -23.19 -5.31
N LYS A 105 47.42 -22.98 -6.32
CA LYS A 105 47.75 -22.19 -7.51
C LYS A 105 48.04 -20.72 -7.23
N LEU A 106 47.37 -20.16 -6.23
CA LEU A 106 47.59 -18.79 -5.77
C LEU A 106 48.77 -18.65 -4.79
N ASN A 107 49.37 -19.78 -4.38
CA ASN A 107 50.44 -19.83 -3.39
C ASN A 107 50.10 -19.07 -2.10
N ILE A 108 48.86 -19.24 -1.61
CA ILE A 108 48.34 -18.54 -0.42
C ILE A 108 48.23 -19.45 0.81
N GLN A 109 48.69 -20.70 0.73
CA GLN A 109 48.62 -21.68 1.83
C GLN A 109 49.29 -21.17 3.12
N ASP A 110 50.47 -20.57 2.99
CA ASP A 110 51.24 -20.01 4.11
C ASP A 110 51.13 -18.48 4.23
N ALA A 111 50.24 -17.86 3.45
CA ALA A 111 50.07 -16.41 3.48
C ALA A 111 49.37 -15.93 4.77
N TYR A 112 49.62 -14.67 5.14
CA TYR A 112 48.91 -14.02 6.25
C TYR A 112 47.39 -14.19 6.11
N TRP A 113 46.70 -14.56 7.20
CA TRP A 113 45.28 -14.96 7.21
C TRP A 113 44.36 -13.95 6.50
N PHE A 114 44.65 -12.65 6.58
CA PHE A 114 43.86 -11.62 5.92
C PHE A 114 43.92 -11.76 4.39
N ARG A 115 45.06 -12.15 3.82
CA ARG A 115 45.22 -12.41 2.39
C ARG A 115 44.41 -13.62 1.95
N GLN A 116 44.45 -14.71 2.72
CA GLN A 116 43.63 -15.91 2.46
C GLN A 116 42.13 -15.56 2.51
N TYR A 117 41.71 -14.85 3.56
CA TYR A 117 40.34 -14.41 3.75
C TYR A 117 39.86 -13.48 2.62
N THR A 118 40.70 -12.55 2.18
CA THR A 118 40.33 -11.59 1.12
C THR A 118 40.08 -12.29 -0.21
N TRP A 119 40.93 -13.26 -0.58
CA TRP A 119 40.74 -14.02 -1.83
C TRP A 119 39.56 -14.98 -1.78
N ALA A 120 39.33 -15.64 -0.64
CA ALA A 120 38.12 -16.42 -0.43
C ALA A 120 36.86 -15.54 -0.51
N LEU A 121 36.84 -14.38 0.16
CA LEU A 121 35.73 -13.44 0.10
C LEU A 121 35.48 -12.90 -1.32
N PHE A 122 36.55 -12.60 -2.06
CA PHE A 122 36.43 -12.15 -3.45
C PHE A 122 35.79 -13.21 -4.34
N LYS A 123 36.22 -14.47 -4.21
CA LYS A 123 35.66 -15.61 -4.95
C LYS A 123 34.18 -15.84 -4.59
N ALA A 124 33.87 -15.88 -3.30
CA ALA A 124 32.51 -15.94 -2.75
C ALA A 124 31.56 -14.87 -3.31
N MET A 125 32.00 -13.61 -3.25
CA MET A 125 31.25 -12.46 -3.72
C MET A 125 31.06 -12.50 -5.24
N SER A 126 32.04 -13.01 -5.98
CA SER A 126 31.95 -13.16 -7.43
C SER A 126 30.90 -14.19 -7.84
N HIS A 127 30.78 -15.29 -7.10
CA HIS A 127 29.68 -16.25 -7.29
C HIS A 127 28.32 -15.65 -6.88
N MET A 128 28.26 -14.93 -5.75
CA MET A 128 27.03 -14.32 -5.25
C MET A 128 26.46 -13.25 -6.20
N LEU A 129 27.32 -12.39 -6.74
CA LEU A 129 26.94 -11.34 -7.68
C LEU A 129 26.93 -11.80 -9.14
N SER A 130 27.12 -13.11 -9.39
CA SER A 130 27.18 -13.68 -10.74
C SER A 130 28.19 -13.00 -11.68
N ILE A 131 29.35 -12.59 -11.16
CA ILE A 131 30.41 -11.92 -11.91
C ILE A 131 31.37 -12.93 -12.54
N GLY A 132 31.76 -13.99 -11.82
CA GLY A 132 32.74 -14.97 -12.30
C GLY A 132 33.35 -15.85 -11.20
N TYR A 133 34.38 -16.62 -11.55
CA TYR A 133 34.97 -17.69 -10.71
C TYR A 133 36.12 -17.26 -9.79
N GLY A 134 36.46 -15.96 -9.79
CA GLY A 134 37.69 -15.43 -9.19
C GLY A 134 38.86 -15.41 -10.19
N GLN A 135 40.09 -15.54 -9.69
CA GLN A 135 41.30 -15.42 -10.53
C GLN A 135 41.52 -16.65 -11.44
N HIS A 136 41.06 -17.84 -11.03
CA HIS A 136 41.20 -19.07 -11.80
C HIS A 136 39.90 -19.90 -11.75
N PRO A 137 39.49 -20.52 -12.88
CA PRO A 137 38.34 -21.42 -12.91
C PRO A 137 38.61 -22.72 -12.13
N PRO A 138 37.56 -23.45 -11.69
CA PRO A 138 37.72 -24.73 -11.03
C PRO A 138 38.39 -25.73 -11.98
N THR A 139 39.38 -26.45 -11.48
CA THR A 139 40.13 -27.44 -12.29
C THR A 139 39.91 -28.87 -11.85
N SER A 140 39.53 -29.09 -10.59
CA SER A 140 39.14 -30.40 -10.09
C SER A 140 37.62 -30.58 -10.16
N LEU A 141 37.16 -31.83 -10.30
CA LEU A 141 35.74 -32.19 -10.22
C LEU A 141 35.13 -31.78 -8.87
N SER A 142 35.89 -31.87 -7.78
CA SER A 142 35.42 -31.44 -6.46
C SER A 142 35.20 -29.93 -6.40
N GLU A 143 36.13 -29.14 -6.93
CA GLU A 143 36.01 -27.68 -7.00
C GLU A 143 34.87 -27.24 -7.92
N ALA A 144 34.62 -27.97 -9.01
CA ALA A 144 33.54 -27.68 -9.93
C ALA A 144 32.17 -27.83 -9.25
N TRP A 145 31.94 -28.92 -8.52
CA TRP A 145 30.69 -29.13 -7.78
C TRP A 145 30.48 -28.09 -6.67
N ILE A 146 31.53 -27.73 -5.93
CA ILE A 146 31.47 -26.68 -4.91
C ILE A 146 31.14 -25.32 -5.55
N THR A 147 31.76 -25.02 -6.70
CA THR A 147 31.49 -23.79 -7.44
C THR A 147 30.04 -23.74 -7.92
N ILE A 148 29.48 -24.86 -8.42
CA ILE A 148 28.07 -24.95 -8.82
C ILE A 148 27.13 -24.66 -7.64
N VAL A 149 27.36 -25.29 -6.48
CA VAL A 149 26.55 -25.10 -5.26
C VAL A 149 26.64 -23.65 -4.77
N SER A 150 27.85 -23.08 -4.75
CA SER A 150 28.11 -21.69 -4.38
C SER A 150 27.39 -20.70 -5.31
N MET A 151 27.43 -20.93 -6.63
CA MET A 151 26.72 -20.11 -7.62
C MET A 151 25.20 -20.20 -7.50
N MET A 152 24.63 -21.40 -7.28
CA MET A 152 23.18 -21.58 -7.09
C MET A 152 22.67 -20.85 -5.84
N THR A 153 23.42 -20.98 -4.74
CA THR A 153 23.11 -20.31 -3.47
C THR A 153 23.24 -18.80 -3.61
N GLY A 154 24.31 -18.35 -4.28
CA GLY A 154 24.57 -16.95 -4.61
C GLY A 154 23.46 -16.30 -5.43
N ALA A 155 23.05 -16.94 -6.52
CA ALA A 155 22.00 -16.46 -7.41
C ALA A 155 20.63 -16.32 -6.69
N THR A 156 20.30 -17.28 -5.83
CA THR A 156 19.07 -17.24 -5.04
C THR A 156 19.10 -16.07 -4.05
N CYS A 157 20.23 -15.86 -3.38
CA CYS A 157 20.40 -14.73 -2.46
C CYS A 157 20.30 -13.37 -3.19
N TYR A 158 20.90 -13.26 -4.38
CA TYR A 158 20.82 -12.05 -5.19
C TYR A 158 19.38 -11.77 -5.66
N ALA A 159 18.66 -12.78 -6.14
CA ALA A 159 17.26 -12.63 -6.54
C ALA A 159 16.35 -12.14 -5.40
N LEU A 160 16.52 -12.72 -4.20
CA LEU A 160 15.79 -12.28 -3.00
C LEU A 160 16.16 -10.84 -2.61
N PHE A 161 17.44 -10.49 -2.67
CA PHE A 161 17.90 -9.13 -2.38
C PHE A 161 17.27 -8.10 -3.34
N VAL A 162 17.24 -8.38 -4.63
CA VAL A 162 16.62 -7.52 -5.65
C VAL A 162 15.11 -7.41 -5.41
N GLY A 163 14.42 -8.53 -5.19
CA GLY A 163 12.98 -8.54 -4.92
C GLY A 163 12.59 -7.72 -3.69
N HIS A 164 13.34 -7.84 -2.60
CA HIS A 164 13.11 -7.06 -1.39
C HIS A 164 13.44 -5.57 -1.57
N SER A 165 14.50 -5.25 -2.30
CA SER A 165 14.85 -3.86 -2.61
C SER A 165 13.75 -3.20 -3.44
N ALA A 166 13.22 -3.90 -4.45
CA ALA A 166 12.11 -3.43 -5.26
C ALA A 166 10.83 -3.22 -4.41
N ALA A 167 10.49 -4.17 -3.54
CA ALA A 167 9.34 -4.05 -2.64
C ALA A 167 9.48 -2.88 -1.66
N LEU A 168 10.68 -2.62 -1.15
CA LEU A 168 10.97 -1.49 -0.28
C LEU A 168 10.80 -0.16 -1.04
N ILE A 169 11.35 -0.05 -2.25
CA ILE A 169 11.17 1.14 -3.11
C ILE A 169 9.68 1.38 -3.39
N GLN A 170 8.93 0.32 -3.71
CA GLN A 170 7.48 0.41 -3.91
C GLN A 170 6.75 0.84 -2.64
N SER A 171 7.20 0.40 -1.46
CA SER A 171 6.58 0.76 -0.18
C SER A 171 6.74 2.25 0.15
N PHE A 172 7.89 2.86 -0.17
CA PHE A 172 8.13 4.29 0.07
C PHE A 172 7.20 5.21 -0.71
N ASP A 173 6.71 4.80 -1.90
CA ASP A 173 5.83 5.62 -2.74
C ASP A 173 4.34 5.21 -2.68
N THR A 174 3.97 4.40 -1.68
CA THR A 174 2.61 3.84 -1.56
C THR A 174 1.55 4.93 -1.48
N SER A 175 1.78 6.01 -0.72
CA SER A 175 0.80 7.09 -0.56
C SER A 175 0.56 7.87 -1.86
N LYS A 176 1.61 8.19 -2.63
CA LYS A 176 1.44 8.88 -3.93
C LYS A 176 0.88 7.95 -4.99
N ARG A 177 1.21 6.65 -4.95
CA ARG A 177 0.59 5.65 -5.82
C ARG A 177 -0.89 5.52 -5.54
N LEU A 178 -1.31 5.36 -4.28
CA LEU A 178 -2.72 5.29 -3.90
C LEU A 178 -3.50 6.53 -4.34
N TYR A 179 -2.92 7.72 -4.19
CA TYR A 179 -3.55 8.95 -4.68
C TYR A 179 -3.70 8.96 -6.21
N ARG A 180 -2.64 8.57 -6.94
CA ARG A 180 -2.67 8.47 -8.40
C ARG A 180 -3.63 7.38 -8.90
N GLU A 181 -3.67 6.24 -8.23
CA GLU A 181 -4.59 5.14 -8.52
C GLU A 181 -6.04 5.56 -8.25
N LYS A 182 -6.31 6.23 -7.13
CA LYS A 182 -7.64 6.75 -6.82
C LYS A 182 -8.09 7.78 -7.88
N PHE A 183 -7.22 8.73 -8.21
CA PHE A 183 -7.51 9.72 -9.26
C PHE A 183 -7.71 9.06 -10.64
N ALA A 184 -6.87 8.08 -10.98
CA ALA A 184 -6.99 7.35 -12.25
C ALA A 184 -8.26 6.49 -12.31
N ASN A 185 -8.67 5.88 -11.20
CA ASN A 185 -9.90 5.11 -11.09
C ASN A 185 -11.13 6.02 -11.18
N ASP A 186 -11.14 7.15 -10.46
CA ASP A 186 -12.21 8.15 -10.52
C ASP A 186 -12.39 8.67 -11.96
N CYS A 187 -11.28 9.01 -12.63
CA CYS A 187 -11.28 9.45 -14.03
C CYS A 187 -11.72 8.34 -15.00
N ARG A 188 -11.31 7.08 -14.77
CA ARG A 188 -11.72 5.93 -15.58
C ARG A 188 -13.22 5.69 -15.45
N ASN A 189 -13.78 5.77 -14.25
CA ASN A 189 -15.21 5.58 -14.00
C ASN A 189 -16.04 6.69 -14.66
N PHE A 190 -15.64 7.95 -14.50
CA PHE A 190 -16.26 9.08 -15.20
C PHE A 190 -16.24 8.88 -16.71
N ARG A 191 -15.06 8.55 -17.27
CA ARG A 191 -14.91 8.36 -18.72
C ARG A 191 -15.72 7.19 -19.25
N ALA A 192 -15.83 6.10 -18.49
CA ALA A 192 -16.64 4.94 -18.88
C ALA A 192 -18.13 5.29 -18.96
N GLN A 193 -18.66 6.01 -17.98
CA GLN A 193 -20.07 6.44 -17.99
C GLN A 193 -20.33 7.51 -19.05
N PHE A 194 -19.46 8.52 -19.16
CA PHE A 194 -19.60 9.59 -20.14
C PHE A 194 -19.54 9.07 -21.60
N LYS A 195 -18.80 7.97 -21.84
CA LYS A 195 -18.76 7.32 -23.15
C LYS A 195 -20.16 6.90 -23.65
N GLN A 196 -21.05 6.44 -22.76
CA GLN A 196 -22.42 6.09 -23.15
C GLN A 196 -23.20 7.32 -23.64
N VAL A 197 -22.97 8.48 -23.00
CA VAL A 197 -23.55 9.76 -23.44
C VAL A 197 -22.99 10.14 -24.81
N GLU A 198 -21.68 10.00 -25.04
CA GLU A 198 -21.06 10.26 -26.35
C GLU A 198 -21.62 9.37 -27.46
N GLU A 199 -21.77 8.08 -27.20
CA GLU A 199 -22.35 7.13 -28.14
C GLU A 199 -23.81 7.50 -28.46
N TYR A 200 -24.59 7.91 -27.47
CA TYR A 200 -25.95 8.43 -27.67
C TYR A 200 -25.97 9.70 -28.55
N MET A 201 -25.08 10.67 -28.27
CA MET A 201 -24.96 11.90 -29.06
C MET A 201 -24.54 11.63 -30.51
N ALA A 202 -23.68 10.63 -30.73
CA ALA A 202 -23.24 10.18 -32.04
C ALA A 202 -24.38 9.48 -32.80
N TYR A 203 -25.07 8.54 -32.15
CA TYR A 203 -26.21 7.80 -32.72
C TYR A 203 -27.34 8.74 -33.15
N ARG A 204 -27.69 9.72 -32.31
CA ARG A 204 -28.70 10.75 -32.61
C ARG A 204 -28.21 11.86 -33.54
N LYS A 205 -26.94 11.84 -33.95
CA LYS A 205 -26.31 12.84 -34.83
C LYS A 205 -26.52 14.27 -34.34
N LEU A 206 -26.37 14.51 -33.04
CA LEU A 206 -26.60 15.83 -32.46
C LEU A 206 -25.60 16.86 -33.02
N PRO A 207 -26.01 18.13 -33.24
CA PRO A 207 -25.12 19.20 -33.68
C PRO A 207 -23.97 19.45 -32.70
N ARG A 208 -22.80 19.90 -33.20
CA ARG A 208 -21.60 20.14 -32.38
C ARG A 208 -21.86 21.10 -31.21
N ALA A 209 -22.64 22.16 -31.43
CA ALA A 209 -23.00 23.11 -30.38
C ALA A 209 -23.76 22.45 -29.22
N LEU A 210 -24.73 21.59 -29.53
CA LEU A 210 -25.50 20.86 -28.51
C LEU A 210 -24.62 19.84 -27.77
N ARG A 211 -23.71 19.15 -28.48
CA ARG A 211 -22.76 18.22 -27.84
C ARG A 211 -21.86 18.92 -26.83
N GLN A 212 -21.35 20.10 -27.18
CA GLN A 212 -20.51 20.89 -26.29
C GLN A 212 -21.30 21.37 -25.07
N ARG A 213 -22.55 21.79 -25.27
CA ARG A 213 -23.46 22.18 -24.18
C ARG A 213 -23.71 21.00 -23.22
N ILE A 214 -23.98 19.80 -23.75
CA ILE A 214 -24.12 18.56 -22.96
C ILE A 214 -22.84 18.24 -22.19
N ALA A 215 -21.66 18.31 -22.83
CA ALA A 215 -20.39 18.05 -22.15
C ALA A 215 -20.16 19.01 -20.97
N ASN A 216 -20.36 20.31 -21.19
CA ASN A 216 -20.24 21.33 -20.15
C ASN A 216 -21.24 21.10 -19.00
N TYR A 217 -22.46 20.63 -19.31
CA TYR A 217 -23.47 20.32 -18.28
C TYR A 217 -23.00 19.17 -17.38
N TYR A 218 -22.53 18.08 -17.98
CA TYR A 218 -22.05 16.92 -17.22
C TYR A 218 -20.78 17.23 -16.41
N GLU A 219 -19.87 18.04 -16.95
CA GLU A 219 -18.67 18.50 -16.22
C GLU A 219 -19.06 19.33 -14.99
N HIS A 220 -20.01 20.26 -15.13
CA HIS A 220 -20.49 21.08 -14.00
C HIS A 220 -21.29 20.27 -12.98
N ARG A 221 -22.16 19.36 -13.44
CA ARG A 221 -23.05 18.53 -12.58
C ARG A 221 -22.28 17.52 -11.73
N TYR A 222 -21.17 16.99 -12.23
CA TYR A 222 -20.44 15.88 -11.59
C TYR A 222 -19.01 16.24 -11.17
N GLN A 223 -18.45 17.38 -11.60
CA GLN A 223 -17.10 17.84 -11.24
C GLN A 223 -16.01 16.75 -11.41
N GLY A 224 -16.13 15.95 -12.47
CA GLY A 224 -15.23 14.82 -12.75
C GLY A 224 -15.48 13.55 -11.91
N LYS A 225 -16.52 13.53 -11.08
CA LYS A 225 -16.93 12.38 -10.25
C LYS A 225 -18.38 12.00 -10.57
N MET A 226 -18.55 10.92 -11.33
CA MET A 226 -19.87 10.38 -11.63
C MET A 226 -20.20 9.22 -10.71
N PHE A 227 -21.36 9.31 -10.07
CA PHE A 227 -21.94 8.24 -9.25
C PHE A 227 -23.47 8.32 -9.35
N ASP A 228 -24.12 7.17 -9.28
CA ASP A 228 -25.58 7.11 -9.18
C ASP A 228 -25.96 7.25 -7.70
N GLU A 229 -26.44 8.43 -7.34
CA GLU A 229 -26.82 8.75 -5.97
C GLU A 229 -28.03 7.92 -5.52
N ASN A 230 -28.94 7.54 -6.42
CA ASN A 230 -30.11 6.73 -6.05
C ASN A 230 -29.70 5.30 -5.71
N ASP A 231 -28.78 4.71 -6.48
CA ASP A 231 -28.27 3.36 -6.21
C ASP A 231 -27.49 3.33 -4.88
N ILE A 232 -26.59 4.31 -4.67
CA ILE A 232 -25.81 4.40 -3.43
C ILE A 232 -26.71 4.59 -2.22
N LEU A 233 -27.66 5.54 -2.28
CA LEU A 233 -28.59 5.75 -1.18
C LEU A 233 -29.52 4.54 -1.00
N GLY A 234 -29.80 3.79 -2.07
CA GLY A 234 -30.57 2.54 -2.08
C GLY A 234 -29.94 1.42 -1.26
N GLU A 235 -28.61 1.29 -1.28
CA GLU A 235 -27.86 0.30 -0.50
C GLU A 235 -27.80 0.61 1.00
N LEU A 236 -27.98 1.88 1.38
CA LEU A 236 -27.90 2.32 2.75
C LEU A 236 -29.21 2.06 3.52
N SER A 237 -29.08 1.82 4.82
CA SER A 237 -30.23 1.81 5.74
C SER A 237 -30.94 3.16 5.74
N GLU A 238 -32.26 3.15 5.94
CA GLU A 238 -33.12 4.34 5.96
C GLU A 238 -32.58 5.46 6.86
N CYS A 239 -32.19 5.16 8.10
CA CYS A 239 -31.64 6.16 9.03
C CYS A 239 -30.36 6.83 8.50
N LEU A 240 -29.48 6.09 7.82
CA LEU A 240 -28.25 6.66 7.24
C LEU A 240 -28.56 7.53 6.02
N ARG A 241 -29.51 7.11 5.19
CA ARG A 241 -29.98 7.89 4.04
C ARG A 241 -30.52 9.24 4.50
N GLU A 242 -31.41 9.25 5.49
CA GLU A 242 -31.96 10.49 6.06
C GLU A 242 -30.88 11.40 6.62
N GLN A 243 -29.91 10.86 7.35
CA GLN A 243 -28.80 11.64 7.88
C GLN A 243 -27.94 12.27 6.78
N ILE A 244 -27.67 11.55 5.68
CA ILE A 244 -26.91 12.07 4.55
C ILE A 244 -27.69 13.19 3.84
N ILE A 245 -28.98 12.98 3.56
CA ILE A 245 -29.81 13.98 2.88
C ILE A 245 -29.92 15.25 3.74
N ASN A 246 -30.23 15.10 5.03
CA ASN A 246 -30.30 16.24 5.96
C ASN A 246 -28.96 16.98 6.07
N TYR A 247 -27.84 16.25 6.08
CA TYR A 247 -26.52 16.86 6.07
C TYR A 247 -26.26 17.64 4.77
N ASN A 248 -26.58 17.08 3.60
CA ASN A 248 -26.36 17.71 2.30
C ASN A 248 -27.22 18.98 2.13
N CYS A 249 -28.47 18.94 2.60
CA CYS A 249 -29.41 20.06 2.47
C CYS A 249 -29.32 21.10 3.59
N ARG A 250 -28.46 20.92 4.60
CA ARG A 250 -28.39 21.84 5.76
C ARG A 250 -28.16 23.31 5.38
N ALA A 251 -27.35 23.55 4.35
CA ALA A 251 -27.04 24.90 3.89
C ALA A 251 -28.27 25.54 3.23
N LEU A 252 -29.01 24.76 2.44
CA LEU A 252 -30.24 25.19 1.81
C LEU A 252 -31.33 25.48 2.86
N VAL A 253 -31.54 24.56 3.81
CA VAL A 253 -32.54 24.72 4.88
C VAL A 253 -32.26 25.96 5.73
N ALA A 254 -30.98 26.24 6.00
CA ALA A 254 -30.58 27.43 6.75
C ALA A 254 -30.74 28.73 5.94
N ALA A 255 -30.53 28.68 4.62
CA ALA A 255 -30.59 29.85 3.75
C ALA A 255 -32.03 30.25 3.38
N VAL A 256 -32.93 29.28 3.22
CA VAL A 256 -34.29 29.51 2.74
C VAL A 256 -35.22 29.92 3.90
N PRO A 257 -35.76 31.16 3.93
CA PRO A 257 -36.62 31.63 5.02
C PRO A 257 -37.90 30.83 5.22
N PHE A 258 -38.36 30.15 4.16
CA PHE A 258 -39.54 29.28 4.19
C PHE A 258 -39.43 28.15 5.23
N PHE A 259 -38.22 27.66 5.52
CA PHE A 259 -38.01 26.56 6.48
C PHE A 259 -37.68 27.03 7.91
N THR A 260 -37.39 28.32 8.13
CA THR A 260 -36.87 28.82 9.42
C THR A 260 -37.83 28.60 10.60
N TYR A 261 -39.13 28.69 10.34
CA TYR A 261 -40.19 28.54 11.36
C TYR A 261 -41.01 27.26 11.17
N ALA A 262 -40.59 26.40 10.25
CA ALA A 262 -41.29 25.16 9.96
C ALA A 262 -40.93 24.07 10.99
N ASP A 263 -41.85 23.14 11.18
CA ASP A 263 -41.64 21.98 12.04
C ASP A 263 -40.50 21.09 11.49
N GLN A 264 -39.69 20.50 12.38
CA GLN A 264 -38.51 19.73 11.96
C GLN A 264 -38.89 18.45 11.21
N ASP A 265 -40.00 17.80 11.56
CA ASP A 265 -40.46 16.60 10.87
C ASP A 265 -40.91 16.95 9.46
N PHE A 266 -41.62 18.09 9.30
CA PHE A 266 -41.99 18.62 7.99
C PHE A 266 -40.76 18.96 7.13
N VAL A 267 -39.75 19.64 7.71
CA VAL A 267 -38.51 19.98 6.98
C VAL A 267 -37.81 18.70 6.53
N SER A 268 -37.67 17.69 7.39
CA SER A 268 -37.06 16.41 7.04
C SER A 268 -37.84 15.74 5.90
N GLU A 269 -39.18 15.72 5.97
CA GLU A 269 -40.01 15.12 4.92
C GLU A 269 -39.84 15.85 3.58
N VAL A 270 -39.83 17.19 3.57
CA VAL A 270 -39.58 17.96 2.33
C VAL A 270 -38.18 17.72 1.79
N VAL A 271 -37.16 17.75 2.65
CA VAL A 271 -35.76 17.57 2.29
C VAL A 271 -35.51 16.20 1.64
N THR A 272 -36.17 15.14 2.12
CA THR A 272 -36.09 13.80 1.49
C THR A 272 -36.73 13.72 0.10
N LYS A 273 -37.60 14.67 -0.28
CA LYS A 273 -38.21 14.76 -1.62
C LYS A 273 -37.47 15.69 -2.56
N LEU A 274 -36.52 16.50 -2.06
CA LEU A 274 -35.73 17.38 -2.91
C LEU A 274 -34.88 16.58 -3.90
N ARG A 275 -34.79 17.10 -5.12
CA ARG A 275 -33.92 16.56 -6.16
C ARG A 275 -32.95 17.64 -6.60
N TYR A 276 -31.67 17.31 -6.60
CA TYR A 276 -30.63 18.23 -7.04
C TYR A 276 -30.63 18.34 -8.57
N GLU A 277 -30.92 19.54 -9.07
CA GLU A 277 -30.89 19.90 -10.49
C GLU A 277 -29.86 21.01 -10.72
N VAL A 278 -29.24 21.01 -11.90
CA VAL A 278 -28.25 22.02 -12.33
C VAL A 278 -28.75 22.61 -13.64
N PHE A 279 -28.62 23.92 -13.79
CA PHE A 279 -28.97 24.63 -15.02
C PHE A 279 -27.74 25.38 -15.54
N GLN A 280 -27.63 25.53 -16.86
CA GLN A 280 -26.58 26.31 -17.49
C GLN A 280 -27.03 27.76 -17.71
N PRO A 281 -26.08 28.71 -17.83
CA PRO A 281 -26.42 30.09 -18.15
C PRO A 281 -27.23 30.20 -19.45
N GLY A 282 -28.37 30.89 -19.39
CA GLY A 282 -29.30 31.04 -20.52
C GLY A 282 -30.36 29.94 -20.64
N ASP A 283 -30.40 28.98 -19.72
CA ASP A 283 -31.49 28.00 -19.66
C ASP A 283 -32.79 28.65 -19.16
N LEU A 284 -33.90 28.38 -19.86
CA LEU A 284 -35.24 28.74 -19.39
C LEU A 284 -35.75 27.64 -18.45
N ILE A 285 -35.78 27.94 -17.14
CA ILE A 285 -36.21 26.99 -16.10
C ILE A 285 -37.74 26.86 -16.06
N ILE A 286 -38.44 27.99 -16.04
CA ILE A 286 -39.90 28.07 -16.10
C ILE A 286 -40.28 28.98 -17.26
N LYS A 287 -41.32 28.59 -18.00
CA LYS A 287 -41.86 29.38 -19.11
C LYS A 287 -43.26 29.85 -18.79
N GLU A 288 -43.52 31.15 -18.96
CA GLU A 288 -44.86 31.71 -18.79
C GLU A 288 -45.88 31.00 -19.71
N GLY A 289 -47.07 30.75 -19.16
CA GLY A 289 -48.17 30.07 -19.87
C GLY A 289 -48.06 28.55 -19.87
N THR A 290 -47.04 27.97 -19.23
CA THR A 290 -46.95 26.53 -18.98
C THR A 290 -47.42 26.17 -17.58
N ILE A 291 -47.93 24.96 -17.39
CA ILE A 291 -48.40 24.47 -16.09
C ILE A 291 -47.18 24.16 -15.21
N GLY A 292 -47.11 24.79 -14.03
CA GLY A 292 -46.10 24.49 -13.02
C GLY A 292 -46.40 23.15 -12.32
N ALA A 293 -45.49 22.19 -12.42
CA ALA A 293 -45.59 20.89 -11.75
C ALA A 293 -44.60 20.70 -10.60
N LYS A 294 -43.65 21.62 -10.45
CA LYS A 294 -42.62 21.61 -9.42
C LYS A 294 -42.20 23.04 -9.06
N MET A 295 -41.74 23.21 -7.82
CA MET A 295 -41.08 24.41 -7.33
C MET A 295 -39.59 24.16 -7.15
N TYR A 296 -38.80 25.23 -7.06
CA TYR A 296 -37.35 25.21 -6.98
C TYR A 296 -36.86 26.04 -5.80
N PHE A 297 -35.80 25.56 -5.16
CA PHE A 297 -35.06 26.26 -4.13
C PHE A 297 -33.63 26.49 -4.63
N ILE A 298 -33.12 27.71 -4.54
CA ILE A 298 -31.82 28.09 -5.06
C ILE A 298 -30.78 27.86 -3.96
N GLN A 299 -29.93 26.84 -4.16
CA GLN A 299 -28.80 26.58 -3.27
C GLN A 299 -27.61 27.49 -3.58
N GLU A 300 -27.26 27.59 -4.87
CA GLU A 300 -26.12 28.37 -5.37
C GLU A 300 -26.44 28.84 -6.79
N GLY A 301 -26.26 30.13 -7.06
CA GLY A 301 -26.41 30.75 -8.36
C GLY A 301 -27.42 31.90 -8.40
N ILE A 302 -27.61 32.44 -9.60
CA ILE A 302 -28.51 33.57 -9.85
C ILE A 302 -29.53 33.16 -10.92
N VAL A 303 -30.80 33.44 -10.65
CA VAL A 303 -31.92 33.17 -11.58
C VAL A 303 -32.61 34.49 -11.91
N ASP A 304 -32.57 34.87 -13.19
CA ASP A 304 -33.25 36.07 -13.67
C ASP A 304 -34.71 35.77 -14.03
N ILE A 305 -35.62 36.58 -13.50
CA ILE A 305 -37.03 36.60 -13.87
C ILE A 305 -37.18 37.59 -15.02
N ILE A 306 -37.58 37.07 -16.19
CA ILE A 306 -37.66 37.84 -17.43
C ILE A 306 -39.12 38.08 -17.79
N THR A 307 -39.46 39.32 -18.17
CA THR A 307 -40.82 39.68 -18.65
C THR A 307 -41.05 39.21 -20.10
N LYS A 308 -42.28 39.34 -20.60
CA LYS A 308 -42.61 39.05 -22.01
C LYS A 308 -41.78 39.87 -23.00
N GLU A 309 -41.37 41.07 -22.61
CA GLU A 309 -40.57 41.96 -23.45
C GLU A 309 -39.08 41.57 -23.48
N GLY A 310 -38.66 40.57 -22.70
CA GLY A 310 -37.27 40.12 -22.62
C GLY A 310 -36.43 40.91 -21.62
N GLU A 311 -37.04 41.80 -20.84
CA GLU A 311 -36.36 42.58 -19.80
C GLU A 311 -36.27 41.79 -18.50
N VAL A 312 -35.13 41.91 -17.80
CA VAL A 312 -34.94 41.30 -16.49
C VAL A 312 -35.71 42.13 -15.46
N ALA A 313 -36.80 41.58 -14.94
CA ALA A 313 -37.62 42.22 -13.92
C ALA A 313 -36.93 42.20 -12.55
N THR A 314 -36.36 41.06 -12.18
CA THR A 314 -35.61 40.88 -10.93
C THR A 314 -34.71 39.66 -11.04
N SER A 315 -33.69 39.60 -10.19
CA SER A 315 -32.80 38.44 -10.05
C SER A 315 -32.97 37.83 -8.67
N LEU A 316 -33.14 36.51 -8.62
CA LEU A 316 -33.14 35.73 -7.39
C LEU A 316 -31.73 35.16 -7.16
N SER A 317 -31.30 35.10 -5.92
CA SER A 317 -29.99 34.58 -5.51
C SER A 317 -30.14 33.47 -4.47
N ASP A 318 -29.02 32.89 -4.05
CA ASP A 318 -28.90 31.87 -3.01
C ASP A 318 -29.88 32.07 -1.83
N GLY A 319 -30.60 31.01 -1.45
CA GLY A 319 -31.62 31.04 -0.40
C GLY A 319 -33.01 31.49 -0.87
N SER A 320 -33.15 31.98 -2.10
CA SER A 320 -34.46 32.28 -2.69
C SER A 320 -35.13 31.02 -3.24
N TYR A 321 -36.43 31.10 -3.49
CA TYR A 321 -37.23 30.02 -4.07
C TYR A 321 -38.24 30.59 -5.07
N PHE A 322 -38.66 29.76 -6.03
CA PHE A 322 -39.62 30.14 -7.08
C PHE A 322 -40.36 28.90 -7.61
N GLY A 323 -41.52 29.09 -8.24
CA GLY A 323 -42.37 27.99 -8.70
C GLY A 323 -43.78 28.45 -8.94
#